data_AF-A0A7G9RJ43-F1
#
_entry.id   AF-A0A7G9RJ43-F1
#
_cell.length_a   1.000
_cell.length_b   1.000
_cell.length_c   1.000
_cell.angle_alpha   90.00
_cell.angle_beta   90.00
_cell.angle_gamma   90.00
#
_symmetry.space_group_name_H-M   'P 1'
#
loop_
_entity.id
_entity.type
_entity.pdbx_description
1 polymer ?
#
loop_
_entity_poly.entity_id
_entity_poly.type
_entity_poly.pdbx_seq_one_letter_code
_entity_poly.pdbx_strand_id
1 'polypeptide(L)'
;MQRRTLLQRSLAASALLLAATHVATPALAQGSWPTGKPITYLVPFPPGGNTDTLARVIAQPLGKALGTPVVIENKGGAGGSVGSALAARAPADGYTILGGTISSHAINVSLYSKLDYDPVKSFTPIAMLGSGPLVLVVPAASPYKTLSDVLAGSKAKAATGGLASASPGSGTSNHMAMELLAYQTGVKFTHVPYKGSGPAVQDVIGGQVDMMFDTALVVGPHVQSGKLRPIAVTSSKRLESLPDVPTIAEAGEKGFDMGSWQAVFAPAGTPAAVVERLHAEIMKIVATPEVQSRLKAFGMLPSTMTPAELAEYQKAEVAKWAKVIKAAGIKAD
;
A
#
# COMPACT_ATOMS: atom_id res chain seq x y z
N MET A 1 63.59 -46.69 -36.80
CA MET A 1 62.44 -46.62 -35.86
C MET A 1 62.49 -45.45 -34.85
N GLN A 2 63.61 -44.73 -34.67
CA GLN A 2 63.72 -43.65 -33.65
C GLN A 2 63.30 -42.23 -34.09
N ARG A 3 63.00 -41.98 -35.37
CA ARG A 3 62.59 -40.63 -35.84
C ARG A 3 61.09 -40.34 -35.72
N ARG A 4 60.24 -41.37 -35.61
CA ARG A 4 58.77 -41.20 -35.50
C ARG A 4 58.31 -40.87 -34.07
N THR A 5 59.09 -41.24 -33.06
CA THR A 5 58.79 -41.00 -31.64
C THR A 5 59.12 -39.58 -31.16
N LEU A 6 59.97 -38.85 -31.88
CA LEU A 6 60.31 -37.46 -31.54
C LEU A 6 59.25 -36.46 -32.03
N LEU A 7 58.61 -36.71 -33.18
CA LEU A 7 57.54 -35.85 -33.72
C LEU A 7 56.21 -35.95 -32.94
N GLN A 8 55.91 -37.10 -32.32
CA GLN A 8 54.71 -37.26 -31.49
C GLN A 8 54.82 -36.60 -30.11
N ARG A 9 56.03 -36.31 -29.62
CA ARG A 9 56.23 -35.62 -28.34
C ARG A 9 56.15 -34.09 -28.47
N SER A 10 56.40 -33.55 -29.67
CA SER A 10 56.32 -32.10 -29.94
C SER A 10 54.90 -31.57 -30.12
N LEU A 11 53.94 -32.42 -30.50
CA LEU A 11 52.53 -32.06 -30.66
C LEU A 11 51.73 -32.14 -29.34
N ALA A 12 52.22 -32.87 -28.35
CA ALA A 12 51.60 -32.94 -27.02
C ALA A 12 51.97 -31.76 -26.10
N ALA A 13 53.06 -31.04 -26.40
CA ALA A 13 53.52 -29.90 -25.59
C ALA A 13 52.83 -28.56 -25.97
N SER A 14 52.26 -28.46 -27.18
CA SER A 14 51.58 -27.23 -27.64
C SER A 14 50.10 -27.14 -27.28
N ALA A 15 49.48 -28.24 -26.83
CA ALA A 15 48.07 -28.27 -26.42
C ALA A 15 47.85 -27.91 -24.93
N LEU A 16 48.91 -27.90 -24.11
CA LEU A 16 48.83 -27.58 -22.68
C LEU A 16 49.06 -26.09 -22.36
N LEU A 17 49.45 -25.27 -23.33
CA LEU A 17 49.68 -23.82 -23.14
C LEU A 17 48.49 -22.93 -23.53
N LEU A 18 47.43 -23.48 -24.13
CA LEU A 18 46.18 -22.74 -24.42
C LEU A 18 45.09 -22.90 -23.35
N ALA A 19 45.33 -23.69 -22.29
CA ALA A 19 44.35 -23.93 -21.22
C ALA A 19 44.51 -23.02 -19.98
N ALA A 20 45.48 -22.09 -19.98
CA ALA A 20 45.86 -21.33 -18.78
C ALA A 20 45.47 -19.84 -18.77
N THR A 21 44.68 -19.36 -19.76
CA THR A 21 44.23 -17.96 -19.82
C THR A 21 42.70 -17.84 -19.73
N HIS A 22 42.11 -18.51 -18.73
CA HIS A 22 40.82 -18.12 -18.19
C HIS A 22 41.02 -17.59 -16.78
N VAL A 23 41.80 -16.51 -16.67
CA VAL A 23 41.65 -15.57 -15.56
C VAL A 23 40.26 -14.99 -15.74
N ALA A 24 39.30 -15.55 -15.01
CA ALA A 24 37.98 -14.95 -14.85
C ALA A 24 38.21 -13.56 -14.24
N THR A 25 38.27 -12.55 -15.09
CA THR A 25 38.13 -11.18 -14.67
C THR A 25 36.77 -11.09 -13.97
N PRO A 26 36.69 -10.58 -12.73
CA PRO A 26 35.40 -10.28 -12.16
C PRO A 26 34.76 -9.29 -13.11
N ALA A 27 33.62 -9.65 -13.69
CA ALA A 27 32.83 -8.76 -14.51
C ALA A 27 32.35 -7.59 -13.62
N LEU A 28 33.19 -6.57 -13.47
CA LEU A 28 32.84 -5.25 -12.92
C LEU A 28 32.04 -4.45 -13.96
N ALA A 29 31.03 -5.09 -14.54
CA ALA A 29 30.00 -4.47 -15.34
C ALA A 29 28.65 -4.66 -14.65
N GLN A 30 28.60 -4.38 -13.34
CA GLN A 30 27.38 -3.84 -12.74
C GLN A 30 27.20 -2.46 -13.39
N GLY A 31 26.50 -2.41 -14.51
CA GLY A 31 26.11 -1.15 -15.13
C GLY A 31 25.49 -0.25 -14.07
N SER A 32 25.83 1.04 -14.09
CA SER A 32 25.31 2.03 -13.16
C SER A 32 23.79 2.11 -13.28
N TRP A 33 23.06 1.33 -12.50
CA TRP A 33 21.61 1.46 -12.41
C TRP A 33 21.30 2.84 -11.81
N PRO A 34 20.43 3.65 -12.44
CA PRO A 34 19.68 3.37 -13.68
C PRO A 34 20.44 3.77 -14.97
N THR A 35 20.29 2.97 -16.02
CA THR A 35 20.96 3.08 -17.33
C THR A 35 20.10 3.82 -18.37
N GLY A 36 19.43 4.91 -17.99
CA GLY A 36 18.64 5.75 -18.90
C GLY A 36 17.28 5.17 -19.35
N LYS A 37 16.86 4.01 -18.82
CA LYS A 37 15.48 3.53 -18.97
C LYS A 37 14.58 4.21 -17.92
N PRO A 38 13.37 4.67 -18.28
CA PRO A 38 12.40 5.16 -17.31
C PRO A 38 12.04 4.08 -16.28
N ILE A 39 11.78 4.49 -15.05
CA ILE A 39 11.20 3.65 -14.01
C ILE A 39 9.68 3.79 -14.08
N THR A 40 8.96 2.68 -14.20
CA THR A 40 7.50 2.65 -14.05
C THR A 40 7.14 2.52 -12.58
N TYR A 41 6.43 3.53 -12.05
CA TYR A 41 5.78 3.49 -10.75
C TYR A 41 4.32 3.07 -10.93
N LEU A 42 4.07 1.79 -10.73
CA LEU A 42 2.74 1.21 -10.82
C LEU A 42 1.91 1.54 -9.57
N VAL A 43 0.76 2.19 -9.78
CA VAL A 43 -0.19 2.56 -8.72
C VAL A 43 -1.42 1.65 -8.87
N PRO A 44 -1.70 0.74 -7.92
CA PRO A 44 -2.77 -0.25 -8.07
C PRO A 44 -4.18 0.31 -7.77
N PHE A 45 -4.37 1.63 -7.88
CA PHE A 45 -5.62 2.33 -7.59
C PHE A 45 -5.90 3.41 -8.64
N PRO A 46 -7.18 3.82 -8.80
CA PRO A 46 -7.53 4.93 -9.69
C PRO A 46 -6.82 6.24 -9.33
N PRO A 47 -6.67 7.17 -10.29
CA PRO A 47 -6.13 8.51 -10.04
C PRO A 47 -6.91 9.29 -8.99
N GLY A 48 -6.23 10.19 -8.26
CA GLY A 48 -6.83 11.08 -7.27
C GLY A 48 -7.04 10.47 -5.87
N GLY A 49 -6.70 9.20 -5.68
CA GLY A 49 -6.66 8.57 -4.35
C GLY A 49 -5.36 8.83 -3.60
N ASN A 50 -5.25 8.29 -2.37
CA ASN A 50 -4.06 8.44 -1.52
C ASN A 50 -2.78 7.94 -2.20
N THR A 51 -2.80 6.72 -2.76
CA THR A 51 -1.63 6.09 -3.38
C THR A 51 -1.16 6.85 -4.62
N ASP A 52 -2.07 7.29 -5.48
CA ASP A 52 -1.76 8.10 -6.66
C ASP A 52 -1.15 9.45 -6.27
N THR A 53 -1.75 10.13 -5.30
CA THR A 53 -1.26 11.43 -4.83
C THR A 53 0.15 11.33 -4.25
N LEU A 54 0.43 10.32 -3.42
CA LEU A 54 1.79 10.08 -2.90
C LEU A 54 2.77 9.72 -4.02
N ALA A 55 2.35 8.87 -4.96
CA ALA A 55 3.20 8.52 -6.10
C ALA A 55 3.60 9.75 -6.91
N ARG A 56 2.67 10.68 -7.18
CA ARG A 56 2.95 11.94 -7.90
C ARG A 56 3.93 12.84 -7.16
N VAL A 57 3.78 12.94 -5.84
CA VAL A 57 4.67 13.75 -4.99
C VAL A 57 6.09 13.15 -4.93
N ILE A 58 6.23 11.83 -5.07
CA ILE A 58 7.53 11.14 -5.00
C ILE A 58 8.20 11.01 -6.36
N ALA A 59 7.44 10.73 -7.42
CA ALA A 59 7.98 10.32 -8.72
C ALA A 59 8.90 11.38 -9.33
N GLN A 60 8.50 12.66 -9.33
CA GLN A 60 9.32 13.71 -9.95
C GLN A 60 10.63 13.94 -9.17
N PRO A 61 10.65 14.15 -7.84
CA PRO A 61 11.90 14.24 -7.08
C PRO A 61 12.77 13.00 -7.21
N LEU A 62 12.18 11.80 -7.19
CA LEU A 62 12.91 10.54 -7.34
C LEU A 62 13.58 10.46 -8.71
N GLY A 63 12.87 10.84 -9.78
CA GLY A 63 13.45 10.84 -11.11
C GLY A 63 14.61 11.83 -11.25
N LYS A 64 14.52 13.01 -10.62
CA LYS A 64 15.63 13.97 -10.56
C LYS A 64 16.84 13.40 -9.80
N ALA A 65 16.61 12.73 -8.67
CA ALA A 65 17.67 12.16 -7.82
C ALA A 65 18.37 10.94 -8.47
N LEU A 66 17.64 10.20 -9.31
CA LEU A 66 18.14 9.04 -10.04
C LEU A 66 18.65 9.37 -11.44
N GLY A 67 18.38 10.57 -11.96
CA GLY A 67 18.75 10.96 -13.32
C GLY A 67 17.96 10.21 -14.41
N THR A 68 16.83 9.60 -14.07
CA THR A 68 15.94 8.90 -15.02
C THR A 68 14.48 9.24 -14.73
N PRO A 69 13.58 9.37 -15.73
CA PRO A 69 12.18 9.64 -15.47
C PRO A 69 11.52 8.53 -14.64
N VAL A 70 10.61 8.92 -13.74
CA VAL A 70 9.70 7.99 -13.06
C VAL A 70 8.29 8.25 -13.57
N VAL A 71 7.72 7.29 -14.29
CA VAL A 71 6.42 7.38 -14.95
C VAL A 71 5.37 6.65 -14.14
N ILE A 72 4.25 7.30 -13.83
CA ILE A 72 3.17 6.71 -13.03
C ILE A 72 2.17 6.00 -13.94
N GLU A 73 1.85 4.76 -13.62
CA GLU A 73 0.81 3.98 -14.28
C GLU A 73 -0.26 3.51 -13.29
N ASN A 74 -1.49 4.02 -13.42
CA ASN A 74 -2.61 3.58 -12.59
C ASN A 74 -3.25 2.31 -13.16
N LYS A 75 -3.25 1.22 -12.38
CA LYS A 75 -3.86 -0.09 -12.70
C LYS A 75 -4.77 -0.54 -11.56
N GLY A 76 -5.93 0.11 -11.44
CA GLY A 76 -6.89 -0.14 -10.37
C GLY A 76 -7.68 -1.45 -10.49
N GLY A 77 -8.20 -1.94 -9.35
CA GLY A 77 -9.14 -3.06 -9.28
C GLY A 77 -8.94 -3.97 -8.06
N ALA A 78 -10.03 -4.53 -7.53
CA ALA A 78 -10.05 -5.54 -6.45
C ALA A 78 -9.14 -5.18 -5.24
N GLY A 79 -9.33 -4.00 -4.65
CA GLY A 79 -8.53 -3.55 -3.50
C GLY A 79 -7.02 -3.43 -3.80
N GLY A 80 -6.66 -3.23 -5.06
CA GLY A 80 -5.28 -3.14 -5.54
C GLY A 80 -4.65 -4.46 -6.01
N SER A 81 -5.43 -5.55 -6.01
CA SER A 81 -4.92 -6.87 -6.42
C SER A 81 -4.49 -6.91 -7.89
N VAL A 82 -5.22 -6.23 -8.78
CA VAL A 82 -4.95 -6.25 -10.23
C VAL A 82 -3.58 -5.64 -10.54
N GLY A 83 -3.32 -4.43 -10.07
CA GLY A 83 -2.03 -3.78 -10.27
C GLY A 83 -0.89 -4.51 -9.55
N SER A 84 -1.13 -5.04 -8.37
CA SER A 84 -0.10 -5.79 -7.62
C SER A 84 0.27 -7.09 -8.34
N ALA A 85 -0.69 -7.84 -8.88
CA ALA A 85 -0.42 -9.03 -9.68
C ALA A 85 0.41 -8.73 -10.94
N LEU A 86 0.17 -7.58 -11.58
CA LEU A 86 0.97 -7.12 -12.72
C LEU A 86 2.42 -6.82 -12.30
N ALA A 87 2.60 -6.07 -11.21
CA ALA A 87 3.93 -5.77 -10.68
C ALA A 87 4.69 -7.02 -10.21
N ALA A 88 4.01 -8.00 -9.62
CA ALA A 88 4.61 -9.26 -9.19
C ALA A 88 5.25 -10.06 -10.35
N ARG A 89 4.80 -9.84 -11.59
CA ARG A 89 5.30 -10.50 -12.80
C ARG A 89 6.31 -9.65 -13.59
N ALA A 90 6.57 -8.43 -13.15
CA ALA A 90 7.51 -7.54 -13.82
C ALA A 90 8.96 -8.03 -13.63
N PRO A 91 9.89 -7.68 -14.53
CA PRO A 91 11.30 -7.96 -14.35
C PRO A 91 11.83 -7.39 -13.04
N ALA A 92 12.62 -8.17 -12.31
CA ALA A 92 13.25 -7.78 -11.05
C ALA A 92 14.54 -6.97 -11.29
N ASP A 93 14.49 -5.99 -12.20
CA ASP A 93 15.64 -5.18 -12.64
C ASP A 93 15.62 -3.74 -12.07
N GLY A 94 14.63 -3.42 -11.23
CA GLY A 94 14.48 -2.13 -10.58
C GLY A 94 13.78 -1.05 -11.41
N TYR A 95 13.37 -1.32 -12.65
CA TYR A 95 12.62 -0.35 -13.47
C TYR A 95 11.12 -0.45 -13.30
N THR A 96 10.62 -1.37 -12.49
CA THR A 96 9.23 -1.38 -12.03
C THR A 96 9.19 -1.32 -10.52
N ILE A 97 8.49 -0.33 -9.98
CA ILE A 97 8.18 -0.21 -8.56
C ILE A 97 6.65 -0.11 -8.39
N LEU A 98 6.16 -0.49 -7.22
CA LEU A 98 4.74 -0.64 -6.91
C LEU A 98 4.35 0.18 -5.68
N GLY A 99 3.22 0.87 -5.76
CA GLY A 99 2.57 1.52 -4.62
C GLY A 99 1.79 0.49 -3.81
N GLY A 100 2.43 -0.09 -2.80
CA GLY A 100 1.80 -1.04 -1.90
C GLY A 100 0.97 -0.36 -0.82
N THR A 101 -0.08 -1.05 -0.39
CA THR A 101 -0.99 -0.59 0.66
C THR A 101 -1.29 -1.75 1.61
N ILE A 102 -1.84 -1.44 2.79
CA ILE A 102 -2.37 -2.45 3.70
C ILE A 102 -3.34 -3.43 3.01
N SER A 103 -4.16 -2.92 2.09
CA SER A 103 -5.10 -3.71 1.31
C SER A 103 -4.37 -4.77 0.47
N SER A 104 -3.45 -4.31 -0.40
CA SER A 104 -2.77 -5.19 -1.35
C SER A 104 -1.69 -6.08 -0.73
N HIS A 105 -1.06 -5.64 0.36
CA HIS A 105 0.13 -6.29 0.92
C HIS A 105 -0.09 -6.94 2.30
N ALA A 106 -1.30 -6.84 2.88
CA ALA A 106 -1.65 -7.54 4.12
C ALA A 106 -3.05 -8.17 4.14
N ILE A 107 -4.07 -7.48 3.62
CA ILE A 107 -5.49 -7.91 3.74
C ILE A 107 -5.87 -8.91 2.64
N ASN A 108 -5.60 -8.59 1.37
CA ASN A 108 -6.17 -9.30 0.22
C ASN A 108 -5.85 -10.80 0.20
N VAL A 109 -4.69 -11.21 0.72
CA VAL A 109 -4.26 -12.62 0.78
C VAL A 109 -5.16 -13.49 1.66
N SER A 110 -5.82 -12.89 2.65
CA SER A 110 -6.76 -13.60 3.52
C SER A 110 -8.22 -13.36 3.13
N LEU A 111 -8.49 -12.30 2.37
CA LEU A 111 -9.84 -11.89 2.00
C LEU A 111 -10.33 -12.55 0.71
N TYR A 112 -9.47 -12.61 -0.32
CA TYR A 112 -9.81 -13.23 -1.60
C TYR A 112 -9.43 -14.72 -1.58
N SER A 113 -10.36 -15.57 -1.99
CA SER A 113 -10.12 -17.02 -2.12
C SER A 113 -9.06 -17.37 -3.16
N LYS A 114 -8.91 -16.51 -4.18
CA LYS A 114 -7.89 -16.61 -5.21
C LYS A 114 -7.19 -15.27 -5.37
N LEU A 115 -5.90 -15.23 -5.03
CA LEU A 115 -5.03 -14.09 -5.25
C LEU A 115 -3.88 -14.53 -6.18
N ASP A 116 -3.65 -13.77 -7.25
CA ASP A 116 -2.65 -14.12 -8.29
C ASP A 116 -1.21 -13.72 -7.93
N TYR A 117 -0.95 -13.44 -6.64
CA TYR A 117 0.37 -13.16 -6.08
C TYR A 117 0.39 -13.48 -4.58
N ASP A 118 1.59 -13.77 -4.05
CA ASP A 118 1.85 -13.83 -2.61
C ASP A 118 2.45 -12.48 -2.18
N PRO A 119 1.84 -11.73 -1.24
CA PRO A 119 2.29 -10.38 -0.90
C PRO A 119 3.67 -10.33 -0.26
N VAL A 120 4.14 -11.43 0.36
CA VAL A 120 5.45 -11.50 1.02
C VAL A 120 6.51 -12.07 0.09
N LYS A 121 6.17 -13.08 -0.71
CA LYS A 121 7.13 -13.76 -1.59
C LYS A 121 7.31 -13.10 -2.95
N SER A 122 6.33 -12.34 -3.43
CA SER A 122 6.35 -11.77 -4.78
C SER A 122 6.99 -10.38 -4.84
N PHE A 123 7.34 -9.80 -3.69
CA PHE A 123 7.83 -8.43 -3.60
C PHE A 123 9.02 -8.28 -2.67
N THR A 124 9.87 -7.31 -2.99
CA THR A 124 10.92 -6.79 -2.11
C THR A 124 10.48 -5.42 -1.56
N PRO A 125 10.35 -5.24 -0.23
CA PRO A 125 10.02 -3.95 0.35
C PRO A 125 11.12 -2.91 0.09
N ILE A 126 10.74 -1.66 -0.19
CA ILE A 126 11.67 -0.56 -0.40
C ILE A 126 11.54 0.49 0.69
N ALA A 127 10.36 1.08 0.86
CA ALA A 127 10.18 2.21 1.76
C ALA A 127 8.74 2.32 2.25
N MET A 128 8.57 2.59 3.53
CA MET A 128 7.28 2.94 4.11
C MET A 128 7.10 4.45 3.98
N LEU A 129 6.11 4.88 3.21
CA LEU A 129 5.86 6.30 2.97
C LEU A 129 5.15 6.94 4.16
N GLY A 130 4.20 6.21 4.74
CA GLY A 130 3.56 6.60 5.97
C GLY A 130 2.38 5.72 6.35
N SER A 131 1.84 5.97 7.53
CA SER A 131 0.63 5.33 8.05
C SER A 131 -0.25 6.35 8.74
N GLY A 132 -1.57 6.15 8.73
CA GLY A 132 -2.49 7.05 9.38
C GLY A 132 -3.86 6.42 9.56
N PRO A 133 -4.68 6.94 10.48
CA PRO A 133 -6.04 6.46 10.67
C PRO A 133 -6.96 6.86 9.53
N LEU A 134 -8.10 6.22 9.52
CA LEU A 134 -9.31 6.65 8.85
C LEU A 134 -10.23 7.42 9.82
N VAL A 135 -11.07 8.26 9.26
CA VAL A 135 -12.12 9.03 9.93
C VAL A 135 -13.46 8.47 9.49
N LEU A 136 -14.30 8.07 10.46
CA LEU A 136 -15.71 7.77 10.22
C LEU A 136 -16.46 9.08 10.02
N VAL A 137 -17.14 9.21 8.88
CA VAL A 137 -17.95 10.38 8.55
C VAL A 137 -19.35 9.98 8.10
N VAL A 138 -20.28 10.91 8.30
CA VAL A 138 -21.68 10.85 7.84
C VAL A 138 -22.03 12.15 7.10
N PRO A 139 -23.10 12.21 6.28
CA PRO A 139 -23.58 13.47 5.73
C PRO A 139 -23.86 14.48 6.85
N ALA A 140 -23.59 15.78 6.64
CA ALA A 140 -23.75 16.79 7.70
C ALA A 140 -25.19 16.88 8.26
N ALA A 141 -26.18 16.65 7.40
CA ALA A 141 -27.61 16.61 7.72
C ALA A 141 -28.07 15.30 8.36
N SER A 142 -27.19 14.30 8.47
CA SER A 142 -27.51 13.01 9.11
C SER A 142 -27.94 13.20 10.56
N PRO A 143 -28.91 12.39 11.06
CA PRO A 143 -29.29 12.43 12.46
C PRO A 143 -28.18 11.88 13.39
N TYR A 144 -27.20 11.15 12.85
CA TYR A 144 -26.13 10.54 13.65
C TYR A 144 -25.06 11.59 13.99
N LYS A 145 -24.86 11.87 15.29
CA LYS A 145 -23.90 12.88 15.76
C LYS A 145 -22.72 12.27 16.50
N THR A 146 -22.88 11.05 16.98
CA THR A 146 -21.90 10.30 17.77
C THR A 146 -21.77 8.87 17.26
N LEU A 147 -20.72 8.16 17.69
CA LEU A 147 -20.58 6.74 17.38
C LEU A 147 -21.78 5.93 17.91
N SER A 148 -22.26 6.25 19.11
CA SER A 148 -23.47 5.62 19.68
C SER A 148 -24.68 5.77 18.77
N ASP A 149 -24.88 6.95 18.15
CA ASP A 149 -26.00 7.16 17.22
C ASP A 149 -25.86 6.29 15.97
N VAL A 150 -24.63 6.17 15.43
CA VAL A 150 -24.34 5.31 14.27
C VAL A 150 -24.65 3.85 14.61
N LEU A 151 -24.18 3.36 15.75
CA LEU A 151 -24.41 1.97 16.18
C LEU A 151 -25.91 1.70 16.44
N ALA A 152 -26.60 2.64 17.10
CA ALA A 152 -28.03 2.54 17.34
C ALA A 152 -28.84 2.58 16.03
N GLY A 153 -28.48 3.48 15.11
CA GLY A 153 -29.08 3.57 13.78
C GLY A 153 -28.90 2.29 12.97
N SER A 154 -27.69 1.71 13.01
CA SER A 154 -27.41 0.45 12.32
C SER A 154 -28.18 -0.73 12.91
N LYS A 155 -28.28 -0.80 14.24
CA LYS A 155 -29.11 -1.80 14.92
C LYS A 155 -30.59 -1.65 14.56
N ALA A 156 -31.11 -0.43 14.48
CA ALA A 156 -32.49 -0.16 14.07
C ALA A 156 -32.77 -0.59 12.62
N LYS A 157 -31.79 -0.45 11.72
CA LYS A 157 -31.87 -0.90 10.31
C LYS A 157 -31.43 -2.36 10.10
N ALA A 158 -31.22 -3.15 11.15
CA ALA A 158 -30.64 -4.49 11.02
C ALA A 158 -31.45 -5.46 10.13
N ALA A 159 -32.77 -5.27 10.03
CA ALA A 159 -33.65 -6.06 9.15
C ALA A 159 -33.34 -5.87 7.65
N THR A 160 -32.75 -4.74 7.27
CA THR A 160 -32.35 -4.41 5.89
C THR A 160 -30.82 -4.37 5.73
N GLY A 161 -30.07 -4.98 6.65
CA GLY A 161 -28.60 -5.05 6.60
C GLY A 161 -27.85 -4.00 7.43
N GLY A 162 -28.55 -3.03 8.04
CA GLY A 162 -27.93 -1.95 8.81
C GLY A 162 -27.75 -0.66 8.01
N LEU A 163 -26.91 0.25 8.51
CA LEU A 163 -26.51 1.45 7.77
C LEU A 163 -25.61 1.07 6.59
N ALA A 164 -25.80 1.75 5.46
CA ALA A 164 -24.95 1.58 4.30
C ALA A 164 -23.63 2.35 4.49
N SER A 165 -22.49 1.70 4.23
CA SER A 165 -21.17 2.33 4.30
C SER A 165 -20.44 2.24 2.97
N ALA A 166 -20.04 3.41 2.45
CA ALA A 166 -19.29 3.49 1.20
C ALA A 166 -17.82 3.16 1.44
N SER A 167 -17.19 2.54 0.44
CA SER A 167 -15.74 2.37 0.42
C SER A 167 -15.17 2.60 -0.99
N PRO A 168 -13.85 2.84 -1.10
CA PRO A 168 -13.15 2.91 -2.39
C PRO A 168 -13.06 1.56 -3.14
N GLY A 169 -13.60 0.48 -2.56
CA GLY A 169 -13.66 -0.85 -3.15
C GLY A 169 -13.54 -1.96 -2.10
N SER A 170 -13.92 -3.18 -2.48
CA SER A 170 -13.81 -4.35 -1.62
C SER A 170 -12.35 -4.68 -1.26
N GLY A 171 -12.11 -4.99 0.01
CA GLY A 171 -10.78 -5.26 0.57
C GLY A 171 -9.92 -4.04 0.89
N THR A 172 -10.42 -2.83 0.66
CA THR A 172 -9.73 -1.61 1.12
C THR A 172 -9.73 -1.51 2.64
N SER A 173 -8.77 -0.77 3.22
CA SER A 173 -8.81 -0.47 4.66
C SER A 173 -10.10 0.23 5.08
N ASN A 174 -10.73 1.01 4.21
CA ASN A 174 -12.03 1.63 4.47
C ASN A 174 -13.12 0.57 4.71
N HIS A 175 -13.19 -0.44 3.84
CA HIS A 175 -14.08 -1.59 4.01
C HIS A 175 -13.72 -2.36 5.29
N MET A 176 -12.43 -2.65 5.51
CA MET A 176 -12.02 -3.42 6.69
C MET A 176 -12.27 -2.68 8.02
N ALA A 177 -12.25 -1.35 8.05
CA ALA A 177 -12.61 -0.57 9.24
C ALA A 177 -14.09 -0.73 9.60
N MET A 178 -14.96 -0.71 8.58
CA MET A 178 -16.39 -0.99 8.77
C MET A 178 -16.61 -2.41 9.31
N GLU A 179 -15.97 -3.41 8.70
CA GLU A 179 -16.11 -4.81 9.13
C GLU A 179 -15.55 -5.05 10.53
N LEU A 180 -14.44 -4.41 10.88
CA LEU A 180 -13.88 -4.50 12.23
C LEU A 180 -14.84 -3.87 13.25
N LEU A 181 -15.45 -2.73 12.92
CA LEU A 181 -16.45 -2.11 13.79
C LEU A 181 -17.69 -2.99 13.94
N ALA A 182 -18.20 -3.56 12.85
CA ALA A 182 -19.31 -4.53 12.87
C ALA A 182 -18.99 -5.71 13.80
N TYR A 183 -17.80 -6.30 13.64
CA TYR A 183 -17.36 -7.45 14.42
C TYR A 183 -17.26 -7.14 15.92
N GLN A 184 -16.66 -6.01 16.29
CA GLN A 184 -16.47 -5.66 17.71
C GLN A 184 -17.78 -5.30 18.41
N THR A 185 -18.69 -4.63 17.71
CA THR A 185 -19.95 -4.11 18.28
C THR A 185 -21.12 -5.10 18.15
N GLY A 186 -21.00 -6.09 17.25
CA GLY A 186 -22.08 -6.99 16.88
C GLY A 186 -23.19 -6.34 16.02
N VAL A 187 -23.03 -5.08 15.58
CA VAL A 187 -23.99 -4.48 14.63
C VAL A 187 -23.66 -4.89 13.20
N LYS A 188 -24.67 -4.86 12.33
CA LYS A 188 -24.49 -5.08 10.89
C LYS A 188 -24.32 -3.75 10.18
N PHE A 189 -23.51 -3.72 9.13
CA PHE A 189 -23.45 -2.64 8.14
C PHE A 189 -23.59 -3.25 6.75
N THR A 190 -24.14 -2.48 5.82
CA THR A 190 -24.19 -2.87 4.41
C THR A 190 -23.03 -2.21 3.68
N HIS A 191 -22.09 -3.01 3.17
CA HIS A 191 -20.98 -2.50 2.36
C HIS A 191 -21.45 -2.04 0.97
N VAL A 192 -21.06 -0.83 0.56
CA VAL A 192 -21.29 -0.31 -0.81
C VAL A 192 -19.93 0.01 -1.45
N PRO A 193 -19.42 -0.86 -2.36
CA PRO A 193 -18.12 -0.64 -3.00
C PRO A 193 -18.22 0.35 -4.18
N TYR A 194 -17.27 1.27 -4.25
CA TYR A 194 -17.07 2.18 -5.39
C TYR A 194 -15.74 1.90 -6.09
N LYS A 195 -15.53 2.56 -7.24
CA LYS A 195 -14.24 2.57 -7.95
C LYS A 195 -13.36 3.73 -7.46
N GLY A 196 -13.00 3.71 -6.18
CA GLY A 196 -12.18 4.75 -5.54
C GLY A 196 -12.97 5.70 -4.62
N SER A 197 -12.24 6.48 -3.82
CA SER A 197 -12.81 7.39 -2.80
C SER A 197 -13.62 8.54 -3.40
N GLY A 198 -13.29 9.01 -4.60
CA GLY A 198 -13.95 10.16 -5.23
C GLY A 198 -15.45 9.95 -5.41
N PRO A 199 -15.90 8.93 -6.14
CA PRO A 199 -17.33 8.61 -6.24
C PRO A 199 -17.97 8.28 -4.89
N ALA A 200 -17.26 7.52 -4.02
CA ALA A 200 -17.78 7.12 -2.71
C ALA A 200 -18.15 8.33 -1.83
N VAL A 201 -17.26 9.32 -1.74
CA VAL A 201 -17.50 10.49 -0.88
C VAL A 201 -18.62 11.37 -1.41
N GLN A 202 -18.82 11.44 -2.73
CA GLN A 202 -19.95 12.21 -3.31
C GLN A 202 -21.31 11.60 -2.92
N ASP A 203 -21.42 10.28 -2.95
CA ASP A 203 -22.68 9.60 -2.59
C ASP A 203 -22.99 9.72 -1.10
N VAL A 204 -21.97 9.75 -0.23
CA VAL A 204 -22.15 10.04 1.20
C VAL A 204 -22.55 11.51 1.41
N ILE A 205 -21.93 12.46 0.70
CA ILE A 205 -22.34 13.88 0.76
C ILE A 205 -23.80 14.05 0.31
N GLY A 206 -24.20 13.35 -0.76
CA GLY A 206 -25.55 13.37 -1.31
C GLY A 206 -26.58 12.56 -0.53
N GLY A 207 -26.18 11.90 0.57
CA GLY A 207 -27.07 11.08 1.40
C GLY A 207 -27.57 9.80 0.74
N GLN A 208 -26.94 9.35 -0.36
CA GLN A 208 -27.25 8.08 -1.01
C GLN A 208 -26.70 6.90 -0.20
N VAL A 209 -25.61 7.14 0.56
CA VAL A 209 -25.00 6.18 1.48
C VAL A 209 -24.86 6.84 2.86
N ASP A 210 -25.15 6.10 3.93
CA ASP A 210 -25.30 6.65 5.28
C ASP A 210 -23.96 7.15 5.88
N MET A 211 -22.85 6.48 5.56
CA MET A 211 -21.55 6.74 6.17
C MET A 211 -20.38 6.27 5.30
N MET A 212 -19.16 6.66 5.65
CA MET A 212 -17.94 6.00 5.17
C MET A 212 -16.80 6.16 6.18
N PHE A 213 -15.80 5.29 6.07
CA PHE A 213 -14.48 5.55 6.62
C PHE A 213 -13.58 6.06 5.49
N ASP A 214 -12.82 7.13 5.69
CA ASP A 214 -11.73 7.49 4.77
C ASP A 214 -10.63 8.33 5.45
N THR A 215 -9.53 8.56 4.74
CA THR A 215 -8.43 9.39 5.25
C THR A 215 -8.85 10.85 5.39
N ALA A 216 -8.18 11.57 6.30
CA ALA A 216 -8.39 13.01 6.47
C ALA A 216 -8.14 13.80 5.18
N LEU A 217 -7.32 13.29 4.25
CA LEU A 217 -7.16 13.88 2.91
C LEU A 217 -8.49 13.97 2.17
N VAL A 218 -9.21 12.86 2.13
CA VAL A 218 -10.43 12.73 1.32
C VAL A 218 -11.57 13.48 1.99
N VAL A 219 -11.79 13.26 3.28
CA VAL A 219 -12.97 13.79 3.96
C VAL A 219 -12.76 15.17 4.58
N GLY A 220 -11.51 15.56 4.86
CA GLY A 220 -11.18 16.81 5.55
C GLY A 220 -11.76 18.07 4.89
N PRO A 221 -11.58 18.27 3.57
CA PRO A 221 -12.17 19.42 2.87
C PRO A 221 -13.71 19.47 2.96
N HIS A 222 -14.35 18.29 3.00
CA HIS A 222 -15.81 18.17 3.09
C HIS A 222 -16.32 18.36 4.52
N VAL A 223 -15.51 17.99 5.52
CA VAL A 223 -15.75 18.33 6.92
C VAL A 223 -15.63 19.83 7.14
N GLN A 224 -14.56 20.46 6.63
CA GLN A 224 -14.32 21.90 6.76
C GLN A 224 -15.40 22.75 6.08
N SER A 225 -15.92 22.30 4.94
CA SER A 225 -17.02 22.96 4.22
C SER A 225 -18.41 22.63 4.79
N GLY A 226 -18.50 21.85 5.86
CA GLY A 226 -19.76 21.50 6.51
C GLY A 226 -20.66 20.56 5.72
N LYS A 227 -20.12 19.84 4.73
CA LYS A 227 -20.85 18.84 3.93
C LYS A 227 -20.87 17.46 4.59
N LEU A 228 -19.82 17.14 5.34
CA LEU A 228 -19.70 15.91 6.13
C LEU A 228 -19.50 16.25 7.61
N ARG A 229 -19.95 15.34 8.48
CA ARG A 229 -19.71 15.37 9.91
C ARG A 229 -18.73 14.25 10.28
N PRO A 230 -17.59 14.55 10.92
CA PRO A 230 -16.73 13.53 11.48
C PRO A 230 -17.33 12.98 12.78
N ILE A 231 -17.34 11.67 12.91
CA ILE A 231 -17.90 10.96 14.07
C ILE A 231 -16.78 10.46 14.99
N ALA A 232 -15.78 9.77 14.43
CA ALA A 232 -14.68 9.21 15.19
C ALA A 232 -13.47 8.93 14.30
N VAL A 233 -12.28 8.86 14.89
CA VAL A 233 -11.06 8.38 14.22
C VAL A 233 -10.72 6.95 14.65
N THR A 234 -10.12 6.19 13.75
CA THR A 234 -9.83 4.75 13.93
C THR A 234 -8.52 4.45 14.67
N SER A 235 -7.66 5.45 14.88
CA SER A 235 -6.41 5.31 15.64
C SER A 235 -6.66 5.28 17.15
N SER A 236 -5.69 4.75 17.89
CA SER A 236 -5.63 4.83 19.35
C SER A 236 -5.52 6.25 19.93
N LYS A 237 -5.14 7.24 19.11
CA LYS A 237 -5.07 8.67 19.48
C LYS A 237 -5.83 9.53 18.49
N ARG A 238 -6.32 10.69 18.94
CA ARG A 238 -6.97 11.68 18.06
C ARG A 238 -6.00 12.21 17.00
N LEU A 239 -6.55 12.65 15.87
CA LEU A 239 -5.77 13.34 14.84
C LEU A 239 -5.52 14.79 15.26
N GLU A 240 -4.29 15.28 15.09
CA GLU A 240 -3.97 16.70 15.32
C GLU A 240 -4.82 17.65 14.47
N SER A 241 -5.18 17.22 13.26
CA SER A 241 -6.02 18.00 12.33
C SER A 241 -7.51 17.98 12.70
N LEU A 242 -7.92 17.11 13.62
CA LEU A 242 -9.30 16.93 14.09
C LEU A 242 -9.31 16.68 15.62
N PRO A 243 -8.80 17.62 16.44
CA PRO A 243 -8.57 17.39 17.87
C PRO A 243 -9.87 17.18 18.66
N ASP A 244 -10.99 17.70 18.17
CA ASP A 244 -12.31 17.57 18.79
C ASP A 244 -13.02 16.26 18.45
N VAL A 245 -12.52 15.52 17.44
CA VAL A 245 -13.11 14.26 17.00
C VAL A 245 -12.54 13.12 17.87
N PRO A 246 -13.36 12.39 18.63
CA PRO A 246 -12.87 11.33 19.49
C PRO A 246 -12.32 10.15 18.69
N THR A 247 -11.53 9.30 19.34
CA THR A 247 -11.23 7.98 18.77
C THR A 247 -12.43 7.04 18.94
N ILE A 248 -12.49 5.98 18.14
CA ILE A 248 -13.49 4.91 18.32
C ILE A 248 -13.36 4.27 19.71
N ALA A 249 -12.12 4.11 20.20
CA ALA A 249 -11.85 3.60 21.54
C ALA A 249 -12.34 4.53 22.67
N GLU A 250 -12.16 5.84 22.52
CA GLU A 250 -12.71 6.86 23.44
C GLU A 250 -14.24 6.89 23.40
N ALA A 251 -14.83 6.55 22.24
CA ALA A 251 -16.27 6.58 22.00
C ALA A 251 -17.00 5.29 22.42
N GLY A 252 -16.31 4.32 23.04
CA GLY A 252 -16.92 3.14 23.68
C GLY A 252 -16.31 1.80 23.28
N GLU A 253 -15.64 1.73 22.13
CA GLU A 253 -15.13 0.47 21.56
C GLU A 253 -13.66 0.26 21.92
N LYS A 254 -13.41 -0.08 23.18
CA LYS A 254 -12.06 -0.22 23.75
C LYS A 254 -11.18 -1.17 22.92
N GLY A 255 -9.95 -0.75 22.64
CA GLY A 255 -8.98 -1.56 21.89
C GLY A 255 -9.16 -1.48 20.37
N PHE A 256 -10.11 -0.69 19.86
CA PHE A 256 -10.15 -0.34 18.45
C PHE A 256 -8.90 0.49 18.08
N ASP A 257 -8.01 -0.08 17.28
CA ASP A 257 -6.89 0.62 16.68
C ASP A 257 -6.63 0.06 15.29
N MET A 258 -6.85 0.90 14.28
CA MET A 258 -6.64 0.55 12.90
C MET A 258 -6.09 1.74 12.11
N GLY A 259 -4.95 1.51 11.47
CA GLY A 259 -4.38 2.43 10.50
C GLY A 259 -4.45 1.87 9.09
N SER A 260 -4.41 2.77 8.12
CA SER A 260 -4.02 2.48 6.75
C SER A 260 -2.55 2.86 6.56
N TRP A 261 -1.86 2.18 5.65
CA TRP A 261 -0.48 2.53 5.32
C TRP A 261 -0.20 2.44 3.82
N GLN A 262 0.84 3.16 3.42
CA GLN A 262 1.32 3.28 2.06
C GLN A 262 2.83 3.03 2.03
N ALA A 263 3.26 2.18 1.12
CA ALA A 263 4.66 1.78 0.99
C ALA A 263 5.02 1.57 -0.49
N VAL A 264 6.32 1.47 -0.76
CA VAL A 264 6.87 1.19 -2.09
C VAL A 264 7.54 -0.17 -2.05
N PHE A 265 7.27 -0.96 -3.09
CA PHE A 265 7.82 -2.30 -3.29
C PHE A 265 8.43 -2.44 -4.68
N ALA A 266 9.35 -3.38 -4.84
CA ALA A 266 9.84 -3.87 -6.13
C ALA A 266 9.41 -5.34 -6.33
N PRO A 267 9.47 -5.90 -7.55
CA PRO A 267 9.35 -7.34 -7.75
C PRO A 267 10.39 -8.12 -6.94
N ALA A 268 10.02 -9.31 -6.48
CA ALA A 268 10.95 -10.18 -5.76
C ALA A 268 12.19 -10.50 -6.60
N GLY A 269 13.35 -10.51 -5.95
CA GLY A 269 14.65 -10.74 -6.61
C GLY A 269 15.32 -9.46 -7.12
N THR A 270 14.71 -8.28 -6.94
CA THR A 270 15.37 -7.01 -7.30
C THR A 270 16.69 -6.86 -6.53
N PRO A 271 17.82 -6.52 -7.19
CA PRO A 271 19.13 -6.48 -6.55
C PRO A 271 19.17 -5.57 -5.31
N ALA A 272 19.84 -6.03 -4.25
CA ALA A 272 19.91 -5.31 -2.97
C ALA A 272 20.41 -3.85 -3.14
N ALA A 273 21.47 -3.64 -3.93
CA ALA A 273 22.00 -2.30 -4.21
C ALA A 273 20.98 -1.36 -4.87
N VAL A 274 20.06 -1.89 -5.69
CA VAL A 274 18.98 -1.09 -6.29
C VAL A 274 17.93 -0.73 -5.24
N VAL A 275 17.55 -1.69 -4.40
CA VAL A 275 16.60 -1.47 -3.29
C VAL A 275 17.15 -0.44 -2.30
N GLU A 276 18.42 -0.55 -1.93
CA GLU A 276 19.10 0.39 -1.04
C GLU A 276 19.16 1.80 -1.65
N ARG A 277 19.48 1.91 -2.95
CA ARG A 277 19.47 3.20 -3.65
C ARG A 277 18.08 3.82 -3.69
N LEU A 278 17.05 3.03 -4.04
CA LEU A 278 15.66 3.50 -4.05
C LEU A 278 15.19 3.93 -2.66
N HIS A 279 15.47 3.12 -1.64
CA HIS A 279 15.16 3.44 -0.25
C HIS A 279 15.80 4.76 0.17
N ALA A 280 17.11 4.91 -0.03
CA ALA A 280 17.84 6.10 0.39
C ALA A 280 17.27 7.38 -0.26
N GLU A 281 16.99 7.36 -1.56
CA GLU A 281 16.42 8.54 -2.23
C GLU A 281 14.96 8.80 -1.83
N ILE A 282 14.13 7.75 -1.69
CA ILE A 282 12.75 7.91 -1.23
C ILE A 282 12.71 8.48 0.20
N MET A 283 13.54 8.00 1.12
CA MET A 283 13.57 8.51 2.49
C MET A 283 14.01 9.98 2.57
N LYS A 284 14.97 10.40 1.74
CA LYS A 284 15.34 11.83 1.62
C LYS A 284 14.15 12.66 1.13
N ILE A 285 13.41 12.17 0.13
CA ILE A 285 12.23 12.84 -0.42
C ILE A 285 11.12 12.95 0.63
N VAL A 286 10.82 11.85 1.34
CA VAL A 286 9.83 11.81 2.43
C VAL A 286 10.18 12.80 3.55
N ALA A 287 11.46 13.01 3.83
CA ALA A 287 11.92 13.98 4.84
C ALA A 287 11.80 15.45 4.40
N THR A 288 11.51 15.74 3.12
CA THR A 288 11.36 17.13 2.67
C THR A 288 10.10 17.80 3.23
N PRO A 289 10.11 19.12 3.50
CA PRO A 289 8.93 19.83 4.03
C PRO A 289 7.68 19.67 3.17
N GLU A 290 7.83 19.59 1.85
CA GLU A 290 6.72 19.40 0.92
C GLU A 290 6.02 18.05 1.15
N VAL A 291 6.78 16.95 1.19
CA VAL A 291 6.20 15.61 1.41
C VAL A 291 5.67 15.45 2.82
N GLN A 292 6.36 15.98 3.83
CA GLN A 292 5.88 16.02 5.22
C GLN A 292 4.54 16.74 5.33
N SER A 293 4.39 17.89 4.66
CA SER A 293 3.13 18.64 4.62
C SER A 293 2.00 17.84 3.96
N ARG A 294 2.30 17.13 2.84
CA ARG A 294 1.33 16.25 2.18
C ARG A 294 0.91 15.08 3.07
N LEU A 295 1.85 14.40 3.71
CA LEU A 295 1.57 13.31 4.66
C LEU A 295 0.71 13.81 5.82
N LYS A 296 1.05 14.96 6.41
CA LYS A 296 0.26 15.58 7.49
C LYS A 296 -1.16 15.90 7.03
N ALA A 297 -1.33 16.46 5.83
CA ALA A 297 -2.65 16.73 5.26
C ALA A 297 -3.48 15.45 5.07
N PHE A 298 -2.83 14.28 4.94
CA PHE A 298 -3.50 13.00 4.80
C PHE A 298 -3.85 12.36 6.14
N GLY A 299 -3.45 12.98 7.25
CA GLY A 299 -3.48 12.39 8.58
C GLY A 299 -2.46 11.26 8.73
N MET A 300 -1.45 11.22 7.86
CA MET A 300 -0.42 10.18 7.88
C MET A 300 0.85 10.68 8.57
N LEU A 301 1.44 9.80 9.35
CA LEU A 301 2.76 9.95 9.93
C LEU A 301 3.80 9.29 9.01
N PRO A 302 4.89 9.97 8.68
CA PRO A 302 6.01 9.36 7.96
C PRO A 302 6.60 8.22 8.79
N SER A 303 7.19 7.23 8.10
CA SER A 303 7.97 6.18 8.75
C SER A 303 9.46 6.43 8.54
N THR A 304 10.28 5.86 9.40
CA THR A 304 11.75 5.78 9.25
C THR A 304 12.24 4.34 9.15
N MET A 305 11.31 3.38 8.97
CA MET A 305 11.64 1.96 8.87
C MET A 305 12.59 1.70 7.71
N THR A 306 13.61 0.89 7.99
CA THR A 306 14.44 0.24 6.99
C THR A 306 13.62 -0.75 6.15
N PRO A 307 14.12 -1.17 4.97
CA PRO A 307 13.45 -2.20 4.16
C PRO A 307 13.18 -3.50 4.94
N ALA A 308 14.11 -3.90 5.82
CA ALA A 308 13.98 -5.09 6.65
C ALA A 308 12.88 -4.94 7.73
N GLU A 309 12.82 -3.80 8.41
CA GLU A 309 11.75 -3.51 9.37
C GLU A 309 10.38 -3.45 8.68
N LEU A 310 10.30 -2.89 7.47
CA LEU A 310 9.08 -2.91 6.67
C LEU A 310 8.67 -4.34 6.30
N ALA A 311 9.61 -5.23 5.97
CA ALA A 311 9.32 -6.64 5.70
C ALA A 311 8.69 -7.32 6.92
N GLU A 312 9.24 -7.11 8.11
CA GLU A 312 8.71 -7.68 9.35
C GLU A 312 7.36 -7.07 9.73
N TYR A 313 7.21 -5.75 9.58
CA TYR A 313 5.93 -5.05 9.76
C TYR A 313 4.86 -5.62 8.84
N GLN A 314 5.17 -5.82 7.55
CA GLN A 314 4.24 -6.39 6.59
C GLN A 314 3.80 -7.81 6.98
N LYS A 315 4.73 -8.68 7.37
CA LYS A 315 4.40 -10.04 7.83
C LYS A 315 3.49 -10.03 9.05
N ALA A 316 3.76 -9.14 10.01
CA ALA A 316 2.91 -8.97 11.19
C ALA A 316 1.50 -8.51 10.80
N GLU A 317 1.38 -7.56 9.87
CA GLU A 317 0.08 -7.10 9.36
C GLU A 317 -0.68 -8.20 8.63
N VAL A 318 -0.02 -9.01 7.78
CA VAL A 318 -0.63 -10.18 7.14
C VAL A 318 -1.21 -11.13 8.20
N ALA A 319 -0.42 -11.46 9.23
CA ALA A 319 -0.84 -12.38 10.27
C ALA A 319 -2.00 -11.82 11.12
N LYS A 320 -1.97 -10.51 11.41
CA LYS A 320 -3.04 -9.79 12.11
C LYS A 320 -4.34 -9.86 11.33
N TRP A 321 -4.31 -9.48 10.05
CA TRP A 321 -5.50 -9.42 9.21
C TRP A 321 -6.08 -10.79 8.89
N ALA A 322 -5.24 -11.82 8.73
CA ALA A 322 -5.71 -13.19 8.61
C ALA A 322 -6.59 -13.63 9.80
N LYS A 323 -6.17 -13.27 11.03
CA LYS A 323 -6.95 -13.57 12.25
C LYS A 323 -8.26 -12.78 12.28
N VAL A 324 -8.21 -11.47 11.98
CA VAL A 324 -9.39 -10.60 11.98
C VAL A 324 -10.43 -11.07 10.96
N ILE A 325 -10.01 -11.29 9.70
CA ILE A 325 -10.89 -11.74 8.61
C ILE A 325 -11.54 -13.06 8.95
N LYS A 326 -10.76 -14.03 9.45
CA LYS A 326 -11.28 -15.33 9.86
C LYS A 326 -12.27 -15.23 11.01
N ALA A 327 -11.96 -14.44 12.04
CA ALA A 327 -12.81 -14.29 13.23
C ALA A 327 -14.12 -13.58 12.91
N ALA A 328 -14.07 -12.55 12.05
CA ALA A 328 -15.23 -11.78 11.62
C ALA A 328 -16.04 -12.45 10.48
N GLY A 329 -15.53 -13.53 9.89
CA GLY A 329 -16.19 -14.22 8.79
C GLY A 329 -16.28 -13.39 7.50
N ILE A 330 -15.41 -12.39 7.36
CA ILE A 330 -15.40 -11.45 6.22
C ILE A 330 -14.99 -12.21 4.97
N LYS A 331 -15.70 -11.97 3.87
CA LYS A 331 -15.35 -12.49 2.55
C LYS A 331 -15.36 -11.34 1.54
N ALA A 332 -14.45 -11.37 0.58
CA ALA A 332 -14.68 -10.62 -0.65
C ALA A 332 -15.69 -11.41 -1.49
N ASP A 333 -16.77 -10.74 -1.88
CA ASP A 333 -17.75 -11.24 -2.84
C ASP A 333 -17.14 -11.45 -4.23
#